data_AF-A0A0D0WWM5-F1
#
_entry.id   AF-A0A0D0WWM5-F1
#
_cell.length_a   1.000
_cell.length_b   1.000
_cell.length_c   1.000
_cell.angle_alpha   90.00
_cell.angle_beta   90.00
_cell.angle_gamma   90.00
#
_symmetry.space_group_name_H-M   'P 1'
#
loop_
_entity.id
_entity.type
_entity.pdbx_description
1 polymer ?
#
loop_
_entity_poly.entity_id
_entity_poly.type
_entity_poly.pdbx_seq_one_letter_code
_entity_poly.pdbx_strand_id
1 'polypeptide(L)'
;MRRSPRARRSSGNARSKRLLAVVGTLAVFGGIVAVTQISSAGDRRTTTRAAAASCVAPSPGATSNIGSSTTQTWQNGRWVRNHWGDGQMSVAECQSVKAGGTATNANTNAAPAGSTIACPDVASKLPQVPAAAKAEVDRNLELLKTQIDEANKRLVAEGRNGGQFIQNAILGPLADKRRATLSRIATAIGRVAQRPQGLEQLATCQLAVGANPNAGNNNGGNNNGGQNGGNNNGGQNGNNGGNNNGNGLGVLAKDCGNSRLQPHDGFQNGNRCVSTAFGEVGAAANNPSLLITQFPNQVQRNQAFQLRVTTRNLVRDRFLAAGQGGYYLESSLLNGQGLVRGHFHTACRMLNSTRQPPNPQDVPAFFVATEDGRGGSQPDDVIIQVPGLPQAGTAQCSVWAGDGSHRIPMMERANQTPAIDVVRIQVN
;
A
#
# COMPACT_ATOMS: atom_id res chain seq x y z
N MET A 1 75.96 29.28 -20.26
CA MET A 1 77.00 28.70 -19.38
C MET A 1 76.55 27.28 -19.06
N ARG A 2 77.16 26.23 -19.65
CA ARG A 2 78.26 25.41 -19.06
C ARG A 2 77.88 24.97 -17.62
N ARG A 3 77.71 23.70 -17.26
CA ARG A 3 78.45 22.47 -17.61
C ARG A 3 77.67 21.23 -17.10
N SER A 4 77.51 20.21 -17.96
CA SER A 4 77.54 18.79 -17.57
C SER A 4 79.01 18.42 -17.15
N PRO A 5 79.42 17.21 -16.68
CA PRO A 5 79.07 15.92 -17.31
C PRO A 5 79.29 14.58 -16.51
N ARG A 6 78.99 13.48 -17.22
CA ARG A 6 79.68 12.15 -17.21
C ARG A 6 79.50 11.25 -15.98
N ALA A 7 79.53 9.92 -16.05
CA ALA A 7 79.57 8.84 -17.05
C ALA A 7 79.55 7.53 -16.20
N ARG A 8 79.54 6.27 -16.65
CA ARG A 8 79.92 5.59 -17.89
C ARG A 8 79.42 4.13 -17.80
N ARG A 9 79.36 3.51 -18.98
CA ARG A 9 78.94 2.16 -19.37
C ARG A 9 79.77 0.95 -18.85
N SER A 10 79.09 -0.21 -18.83
CA SER A 10 79.43 -1.53 -19.45
C SER A 10 80.57 -2.41 -18.89
N SER A 11 80.27 -3.69 -18.63
CA SER A 11 80.62 -4.85 -19.49
C SER A 11 80.16 -6.15 -18.79
N GLY A 12 79.60 -7.14 -19.49
CA GLY A 12 80.36 -8.22 -20.11
C GLY A 12 80.24 -9.49 -19.24
N ASN A 13 79.35 -10.43 -19.55
CA ASN A 13 79.51 -11.59 -20.44
C ASN A 13 79.88 -12.88 -19.68
N ALA A 14 79.04 -13.89 -19.88
CA ALA A 14 79.27 -15.34 -19.83
C ALA A 14 79.90 -16.00 -18.59
N ARG A 15 79.13 -16.87 -17.91
CA ARG A 15 79.38 -18.32 -17.96
C ARG A 15 78.19 -19.15 -17.47
N SER A 16 77.66 -19.87 -18.44
CA SER A 16 76.81 -21.06 -18.36
C SER A 16 77.34 -22.17 -17.45
N LYS A 17 76.46 -22.89 -16.77
CA LYS A 17 76.05 -24.29 -17.07
C LYS A 17 75.04 -24.77 -16.00
N ARG A 18 73.80 -25.05 -16.41
CA ARG A 18 73.17 -26.39 -16.53
C ARG A 18 72.57 -26.86 -15.18
N LEU A 19 71.34 -27.40 -15.06
CA LEU A 19 70.54 -28.16 -16.03
C LEU A 19 69.08 -28.37 -15.49
N LEU A 20 68.10 -28.27 -16.40
CA LEU A 20 66.79 -28.99 -16.55
C LEU A 20 65.74 -28.96 -15.42
N ALA A 21 64.52 -28.42 -15.65
CA ALA A 21 63.38 -28.86 -16.52
C ALA A 21 62.44 -29.83 -15.79
N VAL A 22 61.11 -29.68 -15.83
CA VAL A 22 60.16 -30.07 -16.90
C VAL A 22 58.82 -29.34 -16.62
N VAL A 23 58.27 -28.49 -17.51
CA VAL A 23 57.26 -28.75 -18.59
C VAL A 23 55.87 -29.17 -18.02
N GLY A 24 54.72 -28.62 -18.42
CA GLY A 24 54.43 -28.08 -19.74
C GLY A 24 53.19 -27.19 -19.90
N THR A 25 53.32 -26.47 -21.01
CA THR A 25 52.49 -25.59 -21.85
C THR A 25 51.25 -26.31 -22.44
N LEU A 26 50.21 -25.72 -23.07
CA LEU A 26 50.18 -24.71 -24.17
C LEU A 26 48.72 -24.40 -24.61
N ALA A 27 48.54 -23.22 -25.25
CA ALA A 27 47.67 -22.91 -26.42
C ALA A 27 46.13 -22.74 -26.24
N VAL A 28 45.38 -21.87 -26.96
CA VAL A 28 45.61 -20.89 -28.05
C VAL A 28 44.35 -20.00 -28.23
N PHE A 29 44.54 -18.79 -28.78
CA PHE A 29 43.56 -17.78 -29.22
C PHE A 29 42.70 -18.18 -30.44
N GLY A 30 41.51 -17.56 -30.60
CA GLY A 30 40.95 -17.30 -31.94
C GLY A 30 39.47 -16.93 -31.99
N GLY A 31 39.15 -15.77 -32.60
CA GLY A 31 37.93 -15.59 -33.42
C GLY A 31 36.88 -14.60 -32.92
N ILE A 32 36.94 -13.36 -33.42
CA ILE A 32 35.80 -12.44 -33.50
C ILE A 32 34.87 -12.93 -34.62
N VAL A 33 33.60 -13.21 -34.30
CA VAL A 33 32.48 -13.14 -35.25
C VAL A 33 31.27 -12.55 -34.53
N ALA A 34 30.85 -11.35 -34.96
CA ALA A 34 29.53 -10.84 -34.67
C ALA A 34 28.52 -11.52 -35.60
N VAL A 35 27.57 -12.27 -35.04
CA VAL A 35 26.32 -12.63 -35.73
C VAL A 35 25.16 -12.24 -34.84
N THR A 36 24.30 -11.41 -35.41
CA THR A 36 23.01 -10.96 -34.92
C THR A 36 22.01 -12.11 -34.74
N GLN A 37 21.28 -12.06 -33.62
CA GLN A 37 19.96 -12.62 -33.33
C GLN A 37 19.69 -14.12 -33.63
N ILE A 38 19.25 -14.84 -32.59
CA ILE A 38 17.87 -15.34 -32.45
C ILE A 38 17.73 -15.85 -31.00
N SER A 39 16.91 -15.15 -30.22
CA SER A 39 16.46 -15.62 -28.91
C SER A 39 15.56 -16.84 -29.10
N SER A 40 16.04 -18.01 -28.67
CA SER A 40 15.18 -19.17 -28.46
C SER A 40 14.73 -19.18 -27.00
N ALA A 41 13.67 -18.43 -26.72
CA ALA A 41 12.91 -18.53 -25.48
C ALA A 41 12.14 -19.86 -25.50
N GLY A 42 12.78 -20.93 -25.01
CA GLY A 42 12.11 -22.17 -24.66
C GLY A 42 11.37 -21.97 -23.32
N ASP A 43 10.13 -21.50 -23.41
CA ASP A 43 9.19 -21.36 -22.30
C ASP A 43 8.91 -22.75 -21.67
N ARG A 44 9.65 -23.11 -20.62
CA ARG A 44 9.19 -24.08 -19.62
C ARG A 44 8.95 -23.35 -18.32
N ARG A 45 7.77 -22.73 -18.21
CA ARG A 45 7.23 -22.21 -16.96
C ARG A 45 6.90 -23.38 -16.04
N THR A 46 7.87 -23.82 -15.25
CA THR A 46 7.59 -24.53 -14.02
C THR A 46 6.94 -23.56 -13.04
N THR A 47 5.64 -23.75 -12.83
CA THR A 47 4.85 -23.03 -11.83
C THR A 47 5.29 -23.42 -10.43
N THR A 48 6.09 -22.57 -9.77
CA THR A 48 6.30 -22.64 -8.32
C THR A 48 5.74 -21.35 -7.69
N ARG A 49 4.58 -21.51 -7.05
CA ARG A 49 3.80 -20.46 -6.38
C ARG A 49 4.27 -20.34 -4.94
N ALA A 50 4.76 -19.17 -4.51
CA ALA A 50 5.09 -18.92 -3.12
C ALA A 50 4.02 -18.05 -2.44
N ALA A 51 2.84 -18.63 -2.20
CA ALA A 51 1.89 -18.03 -1.27
C ALA A 51 2.53 -17.91 0.13
N ALA A 52 1.98 -17.06 1.02
CA ALA A 52 2.08 -17.35 2.44
C ALA A 52 1.77 -18.86 2.63
N ALA A 53 2.73 -19.61 3.18
CA ALA A 53 2.72 -21.07 3.12
C ALA A 53 1.41 -21.67 3.66
N SER A 54 0.74 -20.96 4.57
CA SER A 54 -0.45 -21.40 5.28
C SER A 54 -1.62 -20.44 5.07
N CYS A 55 -2.83 -20.98 4.90
CA CYS A 55 -4.05 -20.18 5.05
C CYS A 55 -4.32 -20.02 6.55
N VAL A 56 -4.10 -18.82 7.08
CA VAL A 56 -4.25 -18.52 8.51
C VAL A 56 -5.57 -17.84 8.79
N ALA A 57 -6.06 -17.96 10.02
CA ALA A 57 -7.25 -17.26 10.45
C ALA A 57 -7.04 -15.74 10.35
N PRO A 58 -8.06 -14.99 9.91
CA PRO A 58 -7.98 -13.54 9.88
C PRO A 58 -7.94 -12.98 11.32
N SER A 59 -7.38 -11.79 11.44
CA SER A 59 -7.29 -11.00 12.66
C SER A 59 -8.68 -10.81 13.27
N PRO A 60 -8.81 -10.73 14.61
CA PRO A 60 -10.09 -10.45 15.24
C PRO A 60 -10.73 -9.17 14.66
N GLY A 61 -11.99 -9.27 14.23
CA GLY A 61 -12.74 -8.16 13.61
C GLY A 61 -12.41 -7.86 12.14
N ALA A 62 -11.67 -8.72 11.45
CA ALA A 62 -11.29 -8.52 10.04
C ALA A 62 -12.37 -8.97 9.03
N THR A 63 -13.51 -9.51 9.47
CA THR A 63 -14.58 -10.00 8.59
C THR A 63 -15.66 -8.94 8.35
N SER A 64 -16.16 -8.85 7.11
CA SER A 64 -17.34 -8.03 6.82
C SER A 64 -18.62 -8.70 7.33
N ASN A 65 -19.63 -7.87 7.59
CA ASN A 65 -20.99 -8.30 7.92
C ASN A 65 -21.66 -9.16 6.84
N ILE A 66 -21.16 -9.15 5.61
CA ILE A 66 -21.68 -9.94 4.48
C ILE A 66 -20.83 -11.19 4.17
N GLY A 67 -19.83 -11.51 5.01
CA GLY A 67 -18.98 -12.68 4.85
C GLY A 67 -17.99 -12.62 3.66
N SER A 68 -17.77 -11.43 3.10
CA SER A 68 -16.81 -11.20 2.01
C SER A 68 -15.61 -10.38 2.46
N SER A 69 -14.39 -10.78 2.07
CA SER A 69 -13.15 -10.02 2.30
C SER A 69 -13.05 -8.71 1.49
N THR A 70 -13.93 -8.48 0.51
CA THR A 70 -13.89 -7.29 -0.36
C THR A 70 -15.29 -6.77 -0.65
N THR A 71 -15.50 -5.46 -0.57
CA THR A 71 -16.71 -4.79 -1.09
C THR A 71 -16.37 -3.86 -2.24
N GLN A 72 -17.29 -3.70 -3.19
CA GLN A 72 -17.15 -2.73 -4.26
C GLN A 72 -18.40 -1.85 -4.33
N THR A 73 -18.21 -0.55 -4.53
CA THR A 73 -19.30 0.42 -4.70
C THR A 73 -19.02 1.27 -5.94
N TRP A 74 -20.04 1.56 -6.75
CA TRP A 74 -19.89 2.45 -7.89
C TRP A 74 -20.02 3.90 -7.42
N GLN A 75 -18.94 4.65 -7.49
CA GLN A 75 -18.88 6.05 -7.04
C GLN A 75 -18.22 6.91 -8.10
N ASN A 76 -18.81 8.05 -8.45
CA ASN A 76 -18.24 9.05 -9.37
C ASN A 76 -17.73 8.46 -10.70
N GLY A 77 -18.45 7.47 -11.25
CA GLY A 77 -18.09 6.84 -12.51
C GLY A 77 -16.95 5.83 -12.44
N ARG A 78 -16.61 5.31 -11.25
CA ARG A 78 -15.59 4.27 -11.03
C ARG A 78 -16.03 3.28 -9.94
N TRP A 79 -15.59 2.03 -10.04
CA TRP A 79 -15.65 1.07 -8.94
C TRP A 79 -14.62 1.40 -7.84
N VAL A 80 -15.12 1.69 -6.64
CA VAL A 80 -14.32 1.82 -5.42
C VAL A 80 -14.33 0.48 -4.71
N ARG A 81 -13.15 -0.14 -4.61
CA ARG A 81 -12.94 -1.42 -3.91
C ARG A 81 -12.42 -1.15 -2.52
N ASN A 82 -13.11 -1.69 -1.51
CA ASN A 82 -12.68 -1.67 -0.13
C ASN A 82 -12.35 -3.10 0.31
N HIS A 83 -11.19 -3.29 0.91
CA HIS A 83 -10.77 -4.57 1.47
C HIS A 83 -11.10 -4.58 2.97
N TRP A 84 -11.96 -5.51 3.38
CA TRP A 84 -12.26 -5.69 4.80
C TRP A 84 -11.10 -6.38 5.51
N GLY A 85 -10.87 -6.01 6.76
CA GLY A 85 -9.75 -6.55 7.52
C GLY A 85 -8.38 -6.32 6.88
N ASP A 86 -8.24 -5.26 6.07
CA ASP A 86 -7.06 -4.97 5.25
C ASP A 86 -6.68 -6.08 4.25
N GLY A 87 -7.70 -6.69 3.64
CA GLY A 87 -7.51 -7.71 2.62
C GLY A 87 -7.23 -9.10 3.18
N GLN A 88 -7.42 -9.28 4.49
CA GLN A 88 -7.40 -10.57 5.11
C GLN A 88 -8.58 -11.42 4.62
N MET A 89 -8.28 -12.69 4.36
CA MET A 89 -9.23 -13.68 3.87
C MET A 89 -9.51 -14.67 4.98
N SER A 90 -10.72 -15.23 5.00
CA SER A 90 -10.98 -16.46 5.74
C SER A 90 -10.07 -17.58 5.23
N VAL A 91 -9.86 -18.60 6.07
CA VAL A 91 -9.09 -19.80 5.69
C VAL A 91 -9.70 -20.45 4.43
N ALA A 92 -11.03 -20.50 4.34
CA ALA A 92 -11.76 -21.05 3.19
C ALA A 92 -11.53 -20.22 1.91
N GLU A 93 -11.59 -18.89 1.99
CA GLU A 93 -11.26 -17.99 0.86
C GLU A 93 -9.82 -18.20 0.40
N CYS A 94 -8.87 -18.24 1.32
CA CYS A 94 -7.47 -18.49 0.98
C CYS A 94 -7.27 -19.85 0.31
N GLN A 95 -7.93 -20.91 0.80
CA GLN A 95 -7.86 -22.25 0.22
C GLN A 95 -8.43 -22.27 -1.21
N SER A 96 -9.58 -21.60 -1.44
CA SER A 96 -10.17 -21.43 -2.77
C SER A 96 -9.22 -20.75 -3.74
N VAL A 97 -8.58 -19.65 -3.31
CA VAL A 97 -7.58 -18.93 -4.13
C VAL A 97 -6.38 -19.82 -4.44
N LYS A 98 -5.85 -20.56 -3.47
CA LYS A 98 -4.75 -21.51 -3.69
C LYS A 98 -5.12 -22.58 -4.72
N ALA A 99 -6.37 -23.04 -4.72
CA ALA A 99 -6.92 -23.99 -5.68
C ALA A 99 -7.17 -23.39 -7.10
N GLY A 100 -6.84 -22.11 -7.32
CA GLY A 100 -7.04 -21.44 -8.61
C GLY A 100 -8.36 -20.66 -8.72
N GLY A 101 -9.11 -20.54 -7.61
CA GLY A 101 -10.26 -19.63 -7.51
C GLY A 101 -9.83 -18.16 -7.49
N THR A 102 -10.78 -17.26 -7.76
CA THR A 102 -10.54 -15.81 -7.68
C THR A 102 -10.78 -15.29 -6.27
N ALA A 103 -9.88 -14.41 -5.78
CA ALA A 103 -9.94 -13.76 -4.46
C ALA A 103 -11.19 -12.89 -4.19
N THR A 104 -12.06 -12.74 -5.18
CA THR A 104 -13.33 -12.01 -5.06
C THR A 104 -14.50 -12.87 -4.62
N ASN A 105 -14.34 -14.18 -4.41
CA ASN A 105 -15.46 -15.03 -4.02
C ASN A 105 -14.98 -16.34 -3.37
N ALA A 106 -14.92 -16.37 -2.03
CA ALA A 106 -15.56 -17.51 -1.36
C ALA A 106 -16.83 -17.06 -0.66
N ASN A 107 -17.64 -16.27 -1.37
CA ASN A 107 -19.05 -16.28 -1.05
C ASN A 107 -19.66 -17.58 -1.60
N THR A 108 -19.52 -18.66 -0.82
CA THR A 108 -20.39 -19.83 -0.94
C THR A 108 -21.84 -19.48 -0.61
N ASN A 109 -22.13 -18.26 -0.12
CA ASN A 109 -23.48 -17.84 0.20
C ASN A 109 -24.18 -17.22 -1.02
N ALA A 110 -25.49 -17.42 -1.04
CA ALA A 110 -26.43 -16.79 -1.96
C ALA A 110 -26.24 -15.26 -2.03
N ALA A 111 -26.66 -14.63 -3.13
CA ALA A 111 -26.86 -13.18 -3.15
C ALA A 111 -27.81 -12.77 -2.00
N PRO A 112 -27.43 -11.79 -1.15
CA PRO A 112 -28.34 -11.26 -0.14
C PRO A 112 -29.64 -10.76 -0.78
N ALA A 113 -30.76 -10.91 -0.06
CA ALA A 113 -32.05 -10.40 -0.51
C ALA A 113 -31.96 -8.89 -0.77
N GLY A 114 -32.47 -8.44 -1.91
CA GLY A 114 -32.39 -7.03 -2.34
C GLY A 114 -31.10 -6.63 -3.05
N SER A 115 -30.22 -7.58 -3.41
CA SER A 115 -29.07 -7.27 -4.29
C SER A 115 -29.54 -6.88 -5.71
N THR A 116 -28.82 -5.95 -6.33
CA THR A 116 -29.06 -5.50 -7.72
C THR A 116 -27.76 -5.53 -8.51
N ILE A 117 -27.86 -5.45 -9.83
CA ILE A 117 -26.72 -5.32 -10.72
C ILE A 117 -26.51 -3.83 -10.97
N ALA A 118 -25.32 -3.36 -10.63
CA ALA A 118 -24.87 -2.01 -10.93
C ALA A 118 -23.86 -2.05 -12.08
N CYS A 119 -24.03 -1.14 -13.02
CA CYS A 119 -23.20 -1.01 -14.21
C CYS A 119 -22.68 0.43 -14.34
N PRO A 120 -21.51 0.62 -14.95
CA PRO A 120 -21.03 1.93 -15.32
C PRO A 120 -22.05 2.72 -16.15
N ASP A 121 -22.23 4.01 -15.80
CA ASP A 121 -23.01 4.93 -16.62
C ASP A 121 -22.24 5.25 -17.90
N VAL A 122 -22.93 5.04 -19.02
CA VAL A 122 -22.40 5.21 -20.36
C VAL A 122 -22.79 6.57 -20.91
N ALA A 123 -24.01 7.04 -20.64
CA ALA A 123 -24.54 8.27 -21.24
C ALA A 123 -23.68 9.49 -20.86
N SER A 124 -23.31 9.61 -19.58
CA SER A 124 -22.45 10.70 -19.09
C SER A 124 -20.98 10.59 -19.52
N LYS A 125 -20.58 9.49 -20.17
CA LYS A 125 -19.19 9.25 -20.65
C LYS A 125 -19.05 9.38 -22.16
N LEU A 126 -20.15 9.60 -22.88
CA LEU A 126 -20.12 9.83 -24.31
C LEU A 126 -19.67 11.28 -24.61
N PRO A 127 -18.87 11.50 -25.67
CA PRO A 127 -18.66 12.85 -26.21
C PRO A 127 -19.96 13.37 -26.82
N GLN A 128 -19.97 14.65 -27.23
CA GLN A 128 -21.11 15.25 -27.95
C GLN A 128 -21.53 14.36 -29.13
N VAL A 129 -22.76 13.84 -29.08
CA VAL A 129 -23.27 12.90 -30.08
C VAL A 129 -23.78 13.68 -31.29
N PRO A 130 -23.22 13.46 -32.50
CA PRO A 130 -23.70 14.14 -33.70
C PRO A 130 -25.17 13.83 -33.99
N ALA A 131 -25.92 14.81 -34.51
CA ALA A 131 -27.35 14.66 -34.79
C ALA A 131 -27.66 13.45 -35.69
N ALA A 132 -26.81 13.19 -36.68
CA ALA A 132 -26.93 12.06 -37.60
C ALA A 132 -26.80 10.68 -36.91
N ALA A 133 -26.07 10.59 -35.78
CA ALA A 133 -25.90 9.33 -35.03
C ALA A 133 -26.86 9.21 -33.84
N LYS A 134 -27.55 10.29 -33.45
CA LYS A 134 -28.32 10.37 -32.20
C LYS A 134 -29.34 9.26 -32.04
N ALA A 135 -30.18 9.02 -33.05
CA ALA A 135 -31.22 8.00 -32.97
C ALA A 135 -30.66 6.57 -32.81
N GLU A 136 -29.51 6.27 -33.39
CA GLU A 136 -28.85 4.96 -33.23
C GLU A 136 -28.20 4.83 -31.86
N VAL A 137 -27.56 5.89 -31.36
CA VAL A 137 -26.99 5.91 -30.01
C VAL A 137 -28.07 5.75 -28.95
N ASP A 138 -29.18 6.48 -29.06
CA ASP A 138 -30.30 6.42 -28.11
C ASP A 138 -30.89 5.00 -28.03
N ARG A 139 -31.09 4.32 -29.18
CA ARG A 139 -31.53 2.91 -29.20
C ARG A 139 -30.58 1.96 -28.49
N ASN A 140 -29.26 2.18 -28.65
CA ASN A 140 -28.27 1.33 -27.98
C ASN A 140 -28.17 1.63 -26.47
N LEU A 141 -28.38 2.88 -26.04
CA LEU A 141 -28.48 3.22 -24.61
C LEU A 141 -29.69 2.55 -23.96
N GLU A 142 -30.84 2.50 -24.65
CA GLU A 142 -32.02 1.75 -24.16
C GLU A 142 -31.77 0.24 -24.12
N LEU A 143 -31.06 -0.30 -25.11
CA LEU A 143 -30.66 -1.71 -25.10
C LEU A 143 -29.74 -2.04 -23.92
N LEU A 144 -28.80 -1.14 -23.56
CA LEU A 144 -27.97 -1.31 -22.37
C LEU A 144 -28.80 -1.36 -21.08
N LYS A 145 -29.86 -0.56 -20.97
CA LYS A 145 -30.80 -0.59 -19.84
C LYS A 145 -31.56 -1.92 -19.78
N THR A 146 -32.08 -2.37 -20.92
CA THR A 146 -32.77 -3.67 -21.03
C THR A 146 -31.89 -4.84 -20.57
N GLN A 147 -30.62 -4.84 -20.97
CA GLN A 147 -29.66 -5.88 -20.55
C GLN A 147 -29.45 -5.91 -19.03
N ILE A 148 -29.45 -4.76 -18.37
CA ILE A 148 -29.34 -4.66 -16.90
C ILE A 148 -30.60 -5.22 -16.25
N ASP A 149 -31.78 -4.87 -16.76
CA ASP A 149 -33.06 -5.32 -16.22
C ASP A 149 -33.24 -6.85 -16.36
N GLU A 150 -32.84 -7.43 -17.49
CA GLU A 150 -32.78 -8.88 -17.69
C GLU A 150 -31.86 -9.57 -16.67
N ALA A 151 -30.67 -9.02 -16.48
CA ALA A 151 -29.70 -9.58 -15.56
C ALA A 151 -30.17 -9.46 -14.10
N ASN A 152 -30.85 -8.37 -13.72
CA ASN A 152 -31.50 -8.21 -12.42
C ASN A 152 -32.61 -9.24 -12.19
N LYS A 153 -33.46 -9.50 -13.20
CA LYS A 153 -34.48 -10.55 -13.12
C LYS A 153 -33.86 -11.92 -12.87
N ARG A 154 -32.76 -12.23 -13.57
CA ARG A 154 -32.01 -13.48 -13.36
C ARG A 154 -31.35 -13.54 -11.99
N LEU A 155 -30.83 -12.43 -11.49
CA LEU A 155 -30.26 -12.35 -10.14
C LEU A 155 -31.31 -12.69 -9.07
N VAL A 156 -32.53 -12.19 -9.21
CA VAL A 156 -33.63 -12.52 -8.27
C VAL A 156 -34.00 -14.00 -8.34
N ALA A 157 -34.06 -14.59 -9.54
CA ALA A 157 -34.46 -15.98 -9.73
C ALA A 157 -33.37 -17.00 -9.33
N GLU A 158 -32.11 -16.70 -9.65
CA GLU A 158 -31.00 -17.66 -9.64
C GLU A 158 -29.85 -17.25 -8.70
N GLY A 159 -29.90 -16.06 -8.09
CA GLY A 159 -28.84 -15.53 -7.22
C GLY A 159 -28.59 -16.38 -5.97
N ARG A 160 -29.53 -17.25 -5.60
CA ARG A 160 -29.36 -18.24 -4.52
C ARG A 160 -28.32 -19.33 -4.84
N ASN A 161 -27.94 -19.49 -6.11
CA ASN A 161 -26.98 -20.51 -6.56
C ASN A 161 -25.51 -20.14 -6.25
N GLY A 162 -25.28 -19.05 -5.50
CA GLY A 162 -23.98 -18.67 -4.97
C GLY A 162 -23.16 -17.72 -5.85
N GLY A 163 -22.10 -17.14 -5.27
CA GLY A 163 -21.28 -16.11 -5.91
C GLY A 163 -20.64 -16.54 -7.23
N GLN A 164 -20.17 -17.80 -7.33
CA GLN A 164 -19.57 -18.33 -8.56
C GLN A 164 -20.58 -18.43 -9.71
N PHE A 165 -21.83 -18.83 -9.42
CA PHE A 165 -22.89 -18.85 -10.41
C PHE A 165 -23.21 -17.44 -10.90
N ILE A 166 -23.38 -16.48 -9.99
CA ILE A 166 -23.67 -15.08 -10.34
C ILE A 166 -22.57 -14.52 -11.25
N GLN A 167 -21.30 -14.80 -10.95
CA GLN A 167 -20.18 -14.33 -11.76
C GLN A 167 -20.20 -14.93 -13.17
N ASN A 168 -20.34 -16.25 -13.28
CA ASN A 168 -20.18 -16.97 -14.54
C ASN A 168 -21.43 -16.94 -15.42
N ALA A 169 -22.60 -17.04 -14.80
CA ALA A 169 -23.86 -17.17 -15.51
C ALA A 169 -24.60 -15.84 -15.69
N ILE A 170 -24.35 -14.83 -14.87
CA ILE A 170 -25.07 -13.54 -14.92
C ILE A 170 -24.15 -12.40 -15.33
N LEU A 171 -23.09 -12.12 -14.55
CA LEU A 171 -22.24 -10.95 -14.77
C LEU A 171 -21.34 -11.09 -16.00
N GLY A 172 -20.77 -12.27 -16.26
CA GLY A 172 -19.98 -12.55 -17.46
C GLY A 172 -20.76 -12.30 -18.76
N PRO A 173 -21.91 -12.99 -18.97
CA PRO A 173 -22.74 -12.78 -20.16
C PRO A 173 -23.27 -11.35 -20.29
N LEU A 174 -23.59 -10.68 -19.18
CA LEU A 174 -23.98 -9.27 -19.21
C LEU A 174 -22.82 -8.39 -19.70
N ALA A 175 -21.60 -8.61 -19.23
CA ALA A 175 -20.45 -7.85 -19.67
C ALA A 175 -20.19 -8.02 -21.17
N ASP A 176 -20.36 -9.22 -21.71
CA ASP A 176 -20.19 -9.47 -23.15
C ASP A 176 -21.28 -8.79 -24.00
N LYS A 177 -22.56 -8.88 -23.58
CA LYS A 177 -23.68 -8.17 -24.23
C LYS A 177 -23.47 -6.65 -24.23
N ARG A 178 -23.03 -6.10 -23.09
CA ARG A 178 -22.76 -4.67 -22.96
C ARG A 178 -21.59 -4.23 -23.82
N ARG A 179 -20.50 -4.99 -23.84
CA ARG A 179 -19.33 -4.73 -24.71
C ARG A 179 -19.76 -4.65 -26.18
N ALA A 180 -20.52 -5.63 -26.65
CA ALA A 180 -21.04 -5.61 -28.01
C ALA A 180 -21.88 -4.35 -28.31
N THR A 181 -22.69 -3.90 -27.35
CA THR A 181 -23.55 -2.72 -27.50
C THR A 181 -22.76 -1.41 -27.45
N LEU A 182 -21.75 -1.32 -26.57
CA LEU A 182 -20.81 -0.20 -26.50
C LEU A 182 -20.00 -0.06 -27.80
N SER A 183 -19.60 -1.17 -28.39
CA SER A 183 -18.96 -1.19 -29.72
C SER A 183 -19.86 -0.64 -30.82
N ARG A 184 -21.18 -0.92 -30.77
CA ARG A 184 -22.16 -0.35 -31.70
C ARG A 184 -22.28 1.16 -31.52
N ILE A 185 -22.34 1.65 -30.28
CA ILE A 185 -22.36 3.10 -29.98
C ILE A 185 -21.11 3.80 -30.56
N ALA A 186 -19.92 3.25 -30.27
CA ALA A 186 -18.67 3.77 -30.80
C ALA A 186 -18.67 3.80 -32.34
N THR A 187 -19.24 2.76 -32.96
CA THR A 187 -19.34 2.65 -34.43
C THR A 187 -20.30 3.67 -35.01
N ALA A 188 -21.48 3.84 -34.41
CA ALA A 188 -22.48 4.81 -34.85
C ALA A 188 -21.90 6.24 -34.88
N ILE A 189 -21.19 6.63 -33.82
CA ILE A 189 -20.51 7.93 -33.75
C ILE A 189 -19.35 7.98 -34.76
N GLY A 190 -18.55 6.91 -34.85
CA GLY A 190 -17.39 6.82 -35.75
C GLY A 190 -17.69 6.94 -37.24
N ARG A 191 -18.94 6.76 -37.67
CA ARG A 191 -19.34 6.96 -39.08
C ARG A 191 -19.45 8.44 -39.47
N VAL A 192 -19.66 9.32 -38.50
CA VAL A 192 -19.99 10.75 -38.73
C VAL A 192 -19.12 11.72 -37.93
N ALA A 193 -18.31 11.23 -36.99
CA ALA A 193 -17.37 11.97 -36.18
C ALA A 193 -16.22 11.06 -35.72
N GLN A 194 -15.26 11.63 -34.96
CA GLN A 194 -14.19 10.84 -34.38
C GLN A 194 -14.74 9.73 -33.47
N ARG A 195 -14.34 8.48 -33.76
CA ARG A 195 -14.76 7.31 -32.98
C ARG A 195 -14.31 7.44 -31.51
N PRO A 196 -15.24 7.34 -30.54
CA PRO A 196 -14.88 7.30 -29.12
C PRO A 196 -14.03 6.07 -28.79
N GLN A 197 -12.95 6.28 -28.04
CA GLN A 197 -12.07 5.21 -27.57
C GLN A 197 -12.41 4.85 -26.11
N GLY A 198 -12.13 3.60 -25.71
CA GLY A 198 -12.23 3.18 -24.32
C GLY A 198 -13.64 2.86 -23.79
N LEU A 199 -14.70 2.99 -24.60
CA LEU A 199 -16.08 2.68 -24.16
C LEU A 199 -16.23 1.24 -23.66
N GLU A 200 -15.48 0.28 -24.21
CA GLU A 200 -15.53 -1.13 -23.80
C GLU A 200 -15.14 -1.38 -22.34
N GLN A 201 -14.41 -0.43 -21.72
CA GLN A 201 -14.05 -0.50 -20.29
C GLN A 201 -15.28 -0.29 -19.37
N LEU A 202 -16.39 0.22 -19.92
CA LEU A 202 -17.66 0.43 -19.21
C LEU A 202 -18.60 -0.79 -19.29
N ALA A 203 -18.15 -1.88 -19.91
CA ALA A 203 -18.96 -3.07 -20.12
C ALA A 203 -19.17 -3.89 -18.85
N THR A 204 -18.19 -3.92 -17.94
CA THR A 204 -18.21 -4.77 -16.75
C THR A 204 -19.15 -4.22 -15.68
N CYS A 205 -20.13 -5.03 -15.31
CA CYS A 205 -21.06 -4.77 -14.21
C CYS A 205 -20.72 -5.64 -13.00
N GLN A 206 -21.24 -5.29 -11.83
CA GLN A 206 -21.04 -6.05 -10.61
C GLN A 206 -22.32 -6.10 -9.77
N LEU A 207 -22.32 -7.04 -8.82
CA LEU A 207 -23.36 -7.16 -7.81
C LEU A 207 -23.22 -6.01 -6.80
N ALA A 208 -24.29 -5.24 -6.61
CA ALA A 208 -24.44 -4.26 -5.55
C ALA A 208 -25.41 -4.80 -4.50
N VAL A 209 -25.01 -4.75 -3.22
CA VAL A 209 -25.86 -5.15 -2.10
C VAL A 209 -26.47 -3.88 -1.50
N GLY A 210 -27.80 -3.81 -1.41
CA GLY A 210 -28.46 -2.74 -0.66
C GLY A 210 -28.08 -2.82 0.82
N ALA A 211 -27.79 -1.68 1.46
CA ALA A 211 -27.50 -1.65 2.89
C ALA A 211 -28.72 -2.11 3.69
N ASN A 212 -28.71 -3.32 4.25
CA ASN A 212 -29.71 -3.79 5.21
C ASN A 212 -29.20 -3.55 6.65
N PRO A 213 -29.93 -2.83 7.52
CA PRO A 213 -29.48 -2.45 8.87
C PRO A 213 -29.50 -3.57 9.93
N ASN A 214 -29.85 -4.81 9.60
CA ASN A 214 -30.05 -5.88 10.58
C ASN A 214 -29.21 -7.12 10.26
N ALA A 215 -28.00 -7.19 10.83
CA ALA A 215 -27.28 -8.45 11.02
C ALA A 215 -26.60 -8.40 12.40
N GLY A 216 -27.32 -8.90 13.40
CA GLY A 216 -26.87 -9.02 14.77
C GLY A 216 -25.71 -10.02 14.90
N ASN A 217 -24.76 -9.62 15.74
CA ASN A 217 -23.66 -10.42 16.24
C ASN A 217 -24.14 -11.79 16.75
N ASN A 218 -23.45 -12.86 16.33
CA ASN A 218 -23.37 -14.08 17.13
C ASN A 218 -22.03 -14.80 16.89
N ASN A 219 -21.46 -15.18 18.03
CA ASN A 219 -20.40 -16.17 18.27
C ASN A 219 -18.95 -15.67 18.06
N GLY A 220 -18.03 -15.75 19.02
CA GLY A 220 -17.97 -16.54 20.27
C GLY A 220 -16.54 -17.04 20.40
N GLY A 221 -15.85 -16.69 21.49
CA GLY A 221 -14.41 -16.84 21.63
C GLY A 221 -13.91 -18.28 21.82
N ASN A 222 -12.59 -18.44 21.68
CA ASN A 222 -11.78 -19.24 22.60
C ASN A 222 -10.29 -18.91 22.47
N ASN A 223 -9.67 -18.68 23.62
CA ASN A 223 -8.24 -18.47 23.85
C ASN A 223 -7.51 -19.82 23.90
N ASN A 224 -6.26 -19.90 23.43
CA ASN A 224 -5.20 -20.59 24.14
C ASN A 224 -3.80 -20.11 23.70
N GLY A 225 -2.93 -19.83 24.67
CA GLY A 225 -1.54 -19.41 24.48
C GLY A 225 -0.54 -20.58 24.58
N GLY A 226 0.74 -20.29 24.33
CA GLY A 226 1.84 -21.23 24.64
C GLY A 226 3.18 -20.89 23.96
N GLN A 227 4.20 -20.69 24.80
CA GLN A 227 5.55 -20.13 24.63
C GLN A 227 6.62 -20.82 23.74
N ASN A 228 7.62 -19.99 23.37
CA ASN A 228 9.11 -20.14 23.41
C ASN A 228 9.95 -20.85 22.33
N GLY A 229 11.07 -20.18 21.94
CA GLY A 229 12.38 -20.85 21.77
C GLY A 229 13.38 -20.36 20.70
N GLY A 230 14.08 -19.24 20.96
CA GLY A 230 15.53 -18.94 20.76
C GLY A 230 16.41 -19.44 19.57
N ASN A 231 17.21 -18.46 19.06
CA ASN A 231 18.64 -18.45 18.69
C ASN A 231 19.16 -18.50 17.22
N ASN A 232 19.70 -17.33 16.80
CA ASN A 232 21.00 -17.00 16.19
C ASN A 232 21.56 -17.77 14.96
N ASN A 233 21.87 -17.07 13.86
CA ASN A 233 23.20 -16.46 13.56
C ASN A 233 23.43 -16.25 12.04
N GLY A 234 24.15 -15.17 11.69
CA GLY A 234 25.11 -15.16 10.56
C GLY A 234 24.57 -14.82 9.17
N GLY A 235 25.09 -13.74 8.57
CA GLY A 235 24.60 -13.20 7.30
C GLY A 235 25.02 -13.98 6.05
N GLN A 236 24.43 -13.60 4.92
CA GLN A 236 25.13 -13.51 3.63
C GLN A 236 24.27 -12.82 2.57
N ASN A 237 24.97 -11.97 1.82
CA ASN A 237 24.58 -11.25 0.63
C ASN A 237 24.12 -12.25 -0.45
N GLY A 238 22.89 -12.12 -0.97
CA GLY A 238 22.34 -13.04 -1.95
C GLY A 238 21.26 -12.39 -2.80
N ASN A 239 21.54 -12.27 -4.10
CA ASN A 239 20.70 -11.68 -5.14
C ASN A 239 19.24 -12.13 -5.08
N ASN A 240 18.37 -11.12 -5.13
CA ASN A 240 16.92 -11.20 -5.00
C ASN A 240 16.30 -11.77 -6.30
N GLY A 241 15.90 -13.04 -6.26
CA GLY A 241 15.17 -13.73 -7.33
C GLY A 241 13.84 -14.27 -6.80
N GLY A 242 12.78 -13.48 -7.03
CA GLY A 242 11.36 -13.83 -7.11
C GLY A 242 10.80 -14.98 -6.26
N ASN A 243 9.83 -14.67 -5.40
CA ASN A 243 8.80 -15.65 -5.05
C ASN A 243 7.52 -14.95 -4.56
N ASN A 244 6.47 -15.10 -5.38
CA ASN A 244 5.26 -14.29 -5.42
C ASN A 244 4.12 -14.83 -4.55
N ASN A 245 3.55 -13.88 -3.79
CA ASN A 245 2.57 -13.96 -2.71
C ASN A 245 1.13 -14.27 -3.20
N GLY A 246 0.31 -14.85 -2.32
CA GLY A 246 -1.09 -15.23 -2.57
C GLY A 246 -2.09 -14.07 -2.71
N ASN A 247 -1.62 -12.85 -2.92
CA ASN A 247 -2.42 -11.62 -2.98
C ASN A 247 -2.71 -11.16 -4.43
N GLY A 248 -2.33 -11.94 -5.44
CA GLY A 248 -2.55 -11.59 -6.86
C GLY A 248 -1.74 -10.38 -7.38
N LEU A 249 -0.96 -9.72 -6.51
CA LEU A 249 -0.02 -8.64 -6.83
C LEU A 249 1.40 -9.09 -6.45
N GLY A 250 2.35 -8.91 -7.37
CA GLY A 250 3.77 -9.17 -7.11
C GLY A 250 4.36 -8.12 -6.18
N VAL A 251 5.30 -8.53 -5.31
CA VAL A 251 6.07 -7.59 -4.49
C VAL A 251 6.99 -6.79 -5.42
N LEU A 252 6.79 -5.47 -5.48
CA LEU A 252 7.53 -4.60 -6.41
C LEU A 252 8.99 -4.35 -5.96
N ALA A 253 9.21 -4.20 -4.67
CA ALA A 253 10.52 -4.04 -4.05
C ALA A 253 10.46 -4.40 -2.55
N LYS A 254 11.59 -4.81 -1.97
CA LYS A 254 11.76 -5.02 -0.51
C LYS A 254 12.79 -4.07 0.11
N ASP A 255 13.54 -3.40 -0.75
CA ASP A 255 14.64 -2.50 -0.41
C ASP A 255 14.88 -1.52 -1.58
N CYS A 256 15.91 -0.70 -1.43
CA CYS A 256 16.32 0.30 -2.41
C CYS A 256 17.20 -0.22 -3.55
N GLY A 257 17.49 -1.51 -3.64
CA GLY A 257 18.51 -2.08 -4.53
C GLY A 257 18.28 -1.78 -6.01
N ASN A 258 17.02 -1.60 -6.42
CA ASN A 258 16.63 -1.28 -7.80
C ASN A 258 16.20 0.20 -7.99
N SER A 259 16.38 1.05 -6.98
CA SER A 259 15.99 2.46 -7.04
C SER A 259 16.97 3.29 -7.84
N ARG A 260 16.46 4.31 -8.55
CA ARG A 260 17.27 5.33 -9.23
C ARG A 260 17.46 6.61 -8.39
N LEU A 261 16.87 6.67 -7.20
CA LEU A 261 16.99 7.81 -6.29
C LEU A 261 18.32 7.74 -5.53
N GLN A 262 18.83 8.91 -5.14
CA GLN A 262 20.01 8.99 -4.27
C GLN A 262 19.72 8.35 -2.90
N PRO A 263 20.67 7.65 -2.28
CA PRO A 263 20.51 7.16 -0.90
C PRO A 263 20.23 8.30 0.08
N HIS A 264 19.46 8.04 1.14
CA HIS A 264 19.31 8.99 2.23
C HIS A 264 20.64 9.24 2.95
N ASP A 265 20.81 10.45 3.46
CA ASP A 265 21.95 10.90 4.26
C ASP A 265 21.56 11.13 5.73
N GLY A 266 20.33 10.73 6.10
CA GLY A 266 19.77 10.93 7.44
C GLY A 266 19.15 12.31 7.66
N PHE A 267 19.33 13.27 6.74
CA PHE A 267 18.65 14.57 6.81
C PHE A 267 17.27 14.52 6.15
N GLN A 268 16.47 15.57 6.34
CA GLN A 268 15.10 15.70 5.80
C GLN A 268 15.10 16.04 4.30
N ASN A 269 15.90 15.32 3.52
CA ASN A 269 16.00 15.47 2.08
C ASN A 269 14.98 14.59 1.38
N GLY A 270 14.08 15.20 0.62
CA GLY A 270 13.14 14.49 -0.26
C GLY A 270 13.82 13.84 -1.47
N ASN A 271 13.07 13.02 -2.22
CA ASN A 271 13.57 12.29 -3.40
C ASN A 271 14.82 11.46 -3.10
N ARG A 272 14.78 10.73 -1.98
CA ARG A 272 15.84 9.81 -1.55
C ARG A 272 15.31 8.39 -1.49
N CYS A 273 16.21 7.43 -1.62
CA CYS A 273 15.95 6.05 -1.27
C CYS A 273 16.32 5.81 0.19
N VAL A 274 15.35 5.41 1.00
CA VAL A 274 15.55 5.05 2.42
C VAL A 274 15.62 3.54 2.51
N SER A 275 16.83 2.99 2.65
CA SER A 275 17.07 1.55 2.78
C SER A 275 17.04 1.07 4.23
N THR A 276 16.83 1.97 5.18
CA THR A 276 16.66 1.65 6.61
C THR A 276 15.49 0.69 6.79
N ALA A 277 15.73 -0.41 7.51
CA ALA A 277 14.71 -1.40 7.78
C ALA A 277 13.52 -0.79 8.56
N PHE A 278 12.36 -1.45 8.50
CA PHE A 278 11.23 -1.03 9.32
C PHE A 278 11.52 -1.23 10.81
N GLY A 279 12.20 -2.32 11.17
CA GLY A 279 12.57 -2.65 12.54
C GLY A 279 11.62 -3.67 13.17
N GLU A 280 11.55 -3.65 14.49
CA GLU A 280 10.79 -4.58 15.32
C GLU A 280 9.30 -4.19 15.39
N VAL A 281 8.42 -5.18 15.61
CA VAL A 281 6.96 -4.98 15.72
C VAL A 281 6.49 -5.45 17.09
N GLY A 282 5.79 -4.57 17.81
CA GLY A 282 5.19 -4.91 19.09
C GLY A 282 4.01 -5.88 18.93
N ALA A 283 3.80 -6.71 19.96
CA ALA A 283 2.56 -7.47 20.07
C ALA A 283 1.35 -6.52 20.18
N ALA A 284 0.16 -6.97 19.79
CA ALA A 284 -1.05 -6.15 19.72
C ALA A 284 -1.38 -5.47 21.05
N ALA A 285 -1.13 -6.15 22.18
CA ALA A 285 -1.32 -5.63 23.53
C ALA A 285 -0.28 -4.56 23.93
N ASN A 286 0.88 -4.55 23.27
CA ASN A 286 2.01 -3.66 23.52
C ASN A 286 2.14 -2.55 22.48
N ASN A 287 1.26 -2.51 21.48
CA ASN A 287 1.31 -1.45 20.49
C ASN A 287 0.93 -0.09 21.11
N PRO A 288 1.58 1.00 20.67
CA PRO A 288 1.35 2.32 21.23
C PRO A 288 -0.05 2.82 20.92
N SER A 289 -0.58 3.64 21.81
CA SER A 289 -1.79 4.43 21.59
C SER A 289 -1.61 5.81 22.21
N LEU A 290 -2.34 6.80 21.70
CA LEU A 290 -2.36 8.14 22.25
C LEU A 290 -3.69 8.83 21.99
N LEU A 291 -4.02 9.81 22.83
CA LEU A 291 -5.20 10.66 22.69
C LEU A 291 -4.90 12.10 23.11
N ILE A 292 -5.59 13.06 22.52
CA ILE A 292 -5.71 14.43 23.01
C ILE A 292 -6.91 14.46 23.96
N THR A 293 -6.65 14.45 25.27
CA THR A 293 -7.69 14.32 26.30
C THR A 293 -8.28 15.66 26.73
N GLN A 294 -7.57 16.76 26.52
CA GLN A 294 -8.05 18.11 26.81
C GLN A 294 -7.53 19.11 25.78
N PHE A 295 -8.42 19.97 25.29
CA PHE A 295 -8.12 21.03 24.33
C PHE A 295 -9.24 22.09 24.37
N PRO A 296 -8.97 23.37 24.05
CA PRO A 296 -10.02 24.38 23.96
C PRO A 296 -10.83 24.21 22.67
N ASN A 297 -12.13 24.48 22.72
CA ASN A 297 -12.96 24.54 21.50
C ASN A 297 -12.69 25.81 20.68
N GLN A 298 -12.34 26.90 21.36
CA GLN A 298 -12.06 28.20 20.74
C GLN A 298 -10.91 28.92 21.44
N VAL A 299 -10.14 29.70 20.69
CA VAL A 299 -9.09 30.60 21.18
C VAL A 299 -9.09 31.90 20.37
N GLN A 300 -8.55 32.98 20.91
CA GLN A 300 -8.27 34.20 20.13
C GLN A 300 -6.95 34.03 19.34
N ARG A 301 -6.77 34.77 18.25
CA ARG A 301 -5.46 34.87 17.58
C ARG A 301 -4.35 35.19 18.57
N ASN A 302 -3.24 34.48 18.45
CA ASN A 302 -2.05 34.59 19.31
C ASN A 302 -2.32 34.37 20.81
N GLN A 303 -3.48 33.83 21.20
CA GLN A 303 -3.74 33.41 22.57
C GLN A 303 -3.09 32.05 22.80
N ALA A 304 -2.22 31.96 23.81
CA ALA A 304 -1.64 30.70 24.23
C ALA A 304 -2.72 29.73 24.77
N PHE A 305 -2.53 28.44 24.52
CA PHE A 305 -3.41 27.39 25.02
C PHE A 305 -2.67 26.07 25.23
N GLN A 306 -3.34 25.12 25.88
CA GLN A 306 -2.80 23.81 26.21
C GLN A 306 -3.53 22.70 25.47
N LEU A 307 -2.76 21.69 25.08
CA LEU A 307 -3.25 20.36 24.74
C LEU A 307 -2.77 19.38 25.80
N ARG A 308 -3.66 18.59 26.40
CA ARG A 308 -3.27 17.43 27.20
C ARG A 308 -3.26 16.20 26.31
N VAL A 309 -2.10 15.56 26.23
CA VAL A 309 -1.88 14.34 25.45
C VAL A 309 -1.63 13.21 26.43
N THR A 310 -2.35 12.10 26.30
CA THR A 310 -2.04 10.87 27.05
C THR A 310 -1.44 9.86 26.08
N THR A 311 -0.38 9.18 26.51
CA THR A 311 0.24 8.10 25.74
C THR A 311 0.27 6.81 26.54
N ARG A 312 0.16 5.67 25.86
CA ARG A 312 0.28 4.35 26.47
C ARG A 312 1.09 3.43 25.56
N ASN A 313 1.91 2.57 26.15
CA ASN A 313 2.80 1.63 25.46
C ASN A 313 3.82 2.32 24.54
N LEU A 314 4.24 3.52 24.91
CA LEU A 314 5.26 4.29 24.21
C LEU A 314 6.32 4.73 25.22
N VAL A 315 7.56 4.32 25.01
CA VAL A 315 8.72 4.80 25.77
C VAL A 315 9.32 5.96 24.98
N ARG A 316 9.21 7.18 25.52
CA ARG A 316 9.55 8.43 24.84
C ARG A 316 11.01 8.82 25.06
N ASP A 317 11.90 7.89 24.72
CA ASP A 317 13.34 8.00 25.02
C ASP A 317 14.25 7.91 23.78
N ARG A 318 13.66 7.87 22.57
CA ARG A 318 14.41 7.79 21.31
C ARG A 318 13.97 8.88 20.34
N PHE A 319 14.84 9.86 20.16
CA PHE A 319 14.70 10.92 19.17
C PHE A 319 16.08 11.31 18.63
N LEU A 320 16.39 10.85 17.41
CA LEU A 320 17.60 11.29 16.72
C LEU A 320 17.26 12.58 15.96
N ALA A 321 17.76 13.71 16.46
CA ALA A 321 17.38 15.02 15.94
C ALA A 321 17.59 15.13 14.42
N ALA A 322 16.52 15.50 13.71
CA ALA A 322 16.54 15.62 12.25
C ALA A 322 17.60 16.62 11.74
N GLY A 323 17.79 17.73 12.45
CA GLY A 323 18.81 18.74 12.15
C GLY A 323 20.25 18.26 12.33
N GLN A 324 20.45 17.09 12.96
CA GLN A 324 21.75 16.43 13.13
C GLN A 324 21.89 15.20 12.21
N GLY A 325 20.98 15.05 11.23
CA GLY A 325 21.00 13.92 10.31
C GLY A 325 20.36 12.65 10.86
N GLY A 326 19.52 12.75 11.90
CA GLY A 326 18.90 11.58 12.54
C GLY A 326 17.65 11.00 11.88
N TYR A 327 17.06 11.71 10.92
CA TYR A 327 15.66 11.53 10.50
C TYR A 327 15.33 10.16 9.90
N TYR A 328 16.28 9.54 9.18
CA TYR A 328 16.10 8.25 8.50
C TYR A 328 17.12 7.18 8.93
N LEU A 329 17.82 7.37 10.06
CA LEU A 329 18.96 6.51 10.42
C LEU A 329 18.60 5.31 11.30
N GLU A 330 17.58 5.43 12.13
CA GLU A 330 17.22 4.38 13.08
C GLU A 330 16.02 3.57 12.56
N SER A 331 15.96 2.27 12.88
CA SER A 331 14.78 1.42 12.65
C SER A 331 13.91 1.40 13.91
N SER A 332 12.66 0.93 13.82
CA SER A 332 11.84 0.73 15.02
C SER A 332 12.48 -0.29 15.96
N LEU A 333 12.49 0.00 17.26
CA LEU A 333 13.02 -0.89 18.30
C LEU A 333 12.05 -0.95 19.49
N LEU A 334 11.99 -2.12 20.11
CA LEU A 334 11.26 -2.35 21.35
C LEU A 334 12.22 -2.28 22.55
N ASN A 335 11.68 -1.95 23.73
CA ASN A 335 12.41 -2.11 24.99
C ASN A 335 12.33 -3.57 25.49
N GLY A 336 12.96 -3.87 26.63
CA GLY A 336 12.93 -5.22 27.23
C GLY A 336 11.54 -5.73 27.64
N GLN A 337 10.51 -4.87 27.64
CA GLN A 337 9.11 -5.21 27.90
C GLN A 337 8.29 -5.39 26.61
N GLY A 338 8.93 -5.23 25.44
CA GLY A 338 8.26 -5.29 24.14
C GLY A 338 7.46 -4.03 23.80
N LEU A 339 7.72 -2.89 24.44
CA LEU A 339 7.09 -1.60 24.15
C LEU A 339 7.91 -0.81 23.13
N VAL A 340 7.24 -0.10 22.23
CA VAL A 340 7.91 0.75 21.23
C VAL A 340 8.68 1.87 21.90
N ARG A 341 9.92 2.08 21.44
CA ARG A 341 10.76 3.21 21.82
C ARG A 341 10.71 4.29 20.74
N GLY A 342 10.54 5.54 21.17
CA GLY A 342 10.34 6.64 20.24
C GLY A 342 10.08 7.97 20.94
N HIS A 343 9.13 8.71 20.40
CA HIS A 343 8.68 10.03 20.82
C HIS A 343 7.26 10.27 20.28
N PHE A 344 6.69 11.45 20.46
CA PHE A 344 5.52 11.86 19.68
C PHE A 344 5.66 13.29 19.17
N HIS A 345 4.92 13.61 18.13
CA HIS A 345 4.86 14.95 17.56
C HIS A 345 3.52 15.59 17.85
N THR A 346 3.52 16.90 18.04
CA THR A 346 2.30 17.73 18.07
C THR A 346 2.44 18.82 17.03
N ALA A 347 1.43 19.00 16.18
CA ALA A 347 1.41 20.07 15.19
C ALA A 347 0.03 20.71 15.11
N CYS A 348 -0.02 22.03 14.95
CA CYS A 348 -1.24 22.76 14.63
C CYS A 348 -1.07 23.51 13.32
N ARG A 349 -2.00 23.33 12.38
CA ARG A 349 -2.05 24.05 11.10
C ARG A 349 -3.40 24.72 10.91
N MET A 350 -3.40 25.85 10.21
CA MET A 350 -4.63 26.53 9.81
C MET A 350 -5.19 25.88 8.55
N LEU A 351 -6.48 25.54 8.56
CA LEU A 351 -7.13 24.93 7.40
C LEU A 351 -7.67 26.00 6.46
N ASN A 352 -7.21 26.00 5.21
CA ASN A 352 -7.80 26.81 4.13
C ASN A 352 -9.19 26.29 3.72
N SER A 353 -9.46 25.01 3.94
CA SER A 353 -10.74 24.36 3.64
C SER A 353 -10.97 23.17 4.56
N THR A 354 -12.22 22.92 4.92
CA THR A 354 -12.64 21.71 5.65
C THR A 354 -13.10 20.58 4.73
N ARG A 355 -13.06 20.81 3.41
CA ARG A 355 -13.54 19.88 2.37
C ARG A 355 -12.43 19.40 1.43
N GLN A 356 -11.24 19.97 1.53
CA GLN A 356 -10.10 19.62 0.69
C GLN A 356 -8.86 19.42 1.56
N PRO A 357 -7.96 18.50 1.20
CA PRO A 357 -6.70 18.36 1.90
C PRO A 357 -5.84 19.62 1.71
N PRO A 358 -5.11 20.06 2.73
CA PRO A 358 -4.18 21.18 2.63
C PRO A 358 -2.97 20.85 1.75
N ASN A 359 -2.25 21.89 1.30
CA ASN A 359 -1.05 21.75 0.49
C ASN A 359 0.07 21.09 1.33
N PRO A 360 0.71 20.01 0.86
CA PRO A 360 1.72 19.28 1.63
C PRO A 360 3.00 20.08 1.94
N GLN A 361 3.27 21.18 1.22
CA GLN A 361 4.45 22.02 1.45
C GLN A 361 4.25 23.07 2.55
N ASP A 362 3.02 23.28 3.01
CA ASP A 362 2.72 24.32 3.98
C ASP A 362 3.27 23.93 5.36
N VAL A 363 4.05 24.84 5.96
CA VAL A 363 4.59 24.66 7.31
C VAL A 363 3.45 24.85 8.33
N PRO A 364 3.29 23.96 9.33
CA PRO A 364 2.30 24.15 10.37
C PRO A 364 2.60 25.42 11.19
N ALA A 365 1.56 26.08 11.69
CA ALA A 365 1.67 27.26 12.54
C ALA A 365 2.35 26.95 13.90
N PHE A 366 2.33 25.69 14.31
CA PHE A 366 3.02 25.17 15.49
C PHE A 366 3.47 23.74 15.25
N PHE A 367 4.68 23.39 15.69
CA PHE A 367 5.20 22.03 15.68
C PHE A 367 6.16 21.81 16.85
N VAL A 368 6.08 20.65 17.50
CA VAL A 368 7.02 20.20 18.53
C VAL A 368 7.12 18.68 18.53
N ALA A 369 8.31 18.16 18.84
CA ALA A 369 8.54 16.77 19.19
C ALA A 369 8.71 16.64 20.71
N THR A 370 8.13 15.60 21.31
CA THR A 370 8.23 15.30 22.73
C THR A 370 9.00 14.01 22.95
N GLU A 371 10.21 14.16 23.47
CA GLU A 371 11.09 13.12 24.00
C GLU A 371 11.51 13.60 25.39
N ASP A 372 10.92 13.02 26.42
CA ASP A 372 11.10 13.42 27.82
C ASP A 372 11.69 12.29 28.68
N GLY A 373 12.13 11.21 28.03
CA GLY A 373 12.66 10.01 28.67
C GLY A 373 11.64 9.19 29.48
N ARG A 374 10.34 9.52 29.40
CA ARG A 374 9.26 8.91 30.20
C ARG A 374 8.37 8.00 29.35
N GLY A 375 7.22 7.58 29.90
CA GLY A 375 6.29 6.65 29.28
C GLY A 375 6.55 5.18 29.62
N GLY A 376 5.59 4.33 29.27
CA GLY A 376 5.58 2.92 29.63
C GLY A 376 4.25 2.26 29.28
N SER A 377 3.90 1.17 29.97
CA SER A 377 2.68 0.40 29.69
C SER A 377 1.39 1.01 30.26
N GLN A 378 1.52 1.98 31.15
CA GLN A 378 0.39 2.73 31.72
C GLN A 378 0.19 4.05 30.98
N PRO A 379 -1.05 4.59 30.97
CA PRO A 379 -1.29 5.95 30.48
C PRO A 379 -0.42 6.97 31.20
N ASP A 380 0.19 7.86 30.44
CA ASP A 380 1.07 8.91 30.92
C ASP A 380 0.77 10.21 30.17
N ASP A 381 0.46 11.26 30.95
CA ASP A 381 -0.02 12.54 30.45
C ASP A 381 1.11 13.55 30.24
N VAL A 382 1.09 14.23 29.11
CA VAL A 382 1.98 15.34 28.76
C VAL A 382 1.15 16.56 28.39
N ILE A 383 1.54 17.72 28.93
CA ILE A 383 0.94 19.02 28.58
C ILE A 383 1.78 19.69 27.51
N ILE A 384 1.17 19.95 26.36
CA ILE A 384 1.78 20.71 25.26
C ILE A 384 1.30 22.14 25.32
N GLN A 385 2.25 23.07 25.43
CA GLN A 385 2.00 24.51 25.40
C GLN A 385 2.06 25.01 23.97
N VAL A 386 0.94 25.48 23.45
CA VAL A 386 0.89 26.17 22.15
C VAL A 386 0.93 27.67 22.44
N PRO A 387 1.95 28.42 21.97
CA PRO A 387 2.12 29.84 22.30
C PRO A 387 1.03 30.73 21.70
N GLY A 388 0.31 30.22 20.70
CA GLY A 388 -0.77 30.89 20.00
C GLY A 388 -0.75 30.54 18.51
N LEU A 389 -1.85 30.84 17.81
CA LEU A 389 -1.95 30.64 16.37
C LEU A 389 -2.17 31.98 15.65
N PRO A 390 -1.48 32.22 14.53
CA PRO A 390 -1.35 33.57 13.96
C PRO A 390 -2.58 34.04 13.17
N GLN A 391 -3.42 33.12 12.69
CA GLN A 391 -4.53 33.42 11.79
C GLN A 391 -5.85 32.98 12.40
N ALA A 392 -6.92 33.73 12.11
CA ALA A 392 -8.28 33.30 12.45
C ALA A 392 -8.74 32.21 11.47
N GLY A 393 -9.65 31.34 11.93
CA GLY A 393 -10.18 30.22 11.15
C GLY A 393 -10.13 28.90 11.93
N THR A 394 -10.36 27.78 11.24
CA THR A 394 -10.31 26.45 11.86
C THR A 394 -8.87 25.94 11.88
N ALA A 395 -8.30 25.80 13.06
CA ALA A 395 -7.04 25.09 13.27
C ALA A 395 -7.30 23.58 13.37
N GLN A 396 -6.44 22.80 12.74
CA GLN A 396 -6.32 21.36 12.96
C GLN A 396 -5.05 21.11 13.78
N CYS A 397 -5.23 20.66 15.02
CA CYS A 397 -4.13 20.22 15.88
C CYS A 397 -4.11 18.70 15.93
N SER A 398 -3.01 18.09 15.52
CA SER A 398 -2.82 16.64 15.48
C SER A 398 -1.62 16.23 16.32
N VAL A 399 -1.74 15.07 16.94
CA VAL A 399 -0.68 14.42 17.70
C VAL A 399 -0.47 13.01 17.15
N TRP A 400 0.76 12.58 16.93
CA TRP A 400 1.06 11.22 16.45
C TRP A 400 2.36 10.71 17.06
N ALA A 401 2.41 9.42 17.39
CA ALA A 401 3.65 8.78 17.84
C ALA A 401 4.64 8.67 16.67
N GLY A 402 5.92 8.74 17.01
CA GLY A 402 7.04 8.42 16.13
C GLY A 402 7.88 7.34 16.79
N ASP A 403 8.25 6.30 16.06
CA ASP A 403 9.38 5.46 16.47
C ASP A 403 10.71 6.20 16.22
N GLY A 404 11.85 5.56 16.52
CA GLY A 404 13.19 6.13 16.29
C GLY A 404 13.44 6.62 14.85
N SER A 405 12.64 6.15 13.88
CA SER A 405 12.71 6.52 12.46
C SER A 405 11.75 7.64 12.07
N HIS A 406 11.07 8.28 13.03
CA HIS A 406 10.03 9.30 12.84
C HIS A 406 8.79 8.81 12.08
N ARG A 407 8.65 7.50 11.86
CA ARG A 407 7.45 6.89 11.29
C ARG A 407 6.45 6.62 12.41
N ILE A 408 5.16 6.66 12.09
CA ILE A 408 4.16 6.11 13.01
C ILE A 408 4.51 4.64 13.24
N PRO A 409 4.64 4.19 14.49
CA PRO A 409 5.02 2.82 14.80
C PRO A 409 4.15 1.80 14.09
N MET A 410 4.78 0.77 13.52
CA MET A 410 4.07 -0.30 12.86
C MET A 410 3.27 -1.12 13.89
N MET A 411 2.04 -1.46 13.52
CA MET A 411 1.13 -2.24 14.37
C MET A 411 1.15 -3.72 13.94
N GLU A 412 0.85 -4.63 14.85
CA GLU A 412 0.73 -6.07 14.57
C GLU A 412 -0.39 -6.33 13.55
N ARG A 413 -1.50 -5.59 13.67
CA ARG A 413 -2.69 -5.77 12.84
C ARG A 413 -3.09 -4.45 12.21
N ALA A 414 -3.48 -4.50 10.94
CA ALA A 414 -3.90 -3.34 10.17
C ALA A 414 -5.22 -2.72 10.64
N ASN A 415 -6.05 -3.47 11.37
CA ASN A 415 -7.30 -2.96 11.95
C ASN A 415 -7.14 -2.37 13.37
N GLN A 416 -5.90 -2.13 13.81
CA GLN A 416 -5.64 -1.31 15.00
C GLN A 416 -5.63 0.17 14.61
N THR A 417 -6.25 1.00 15.43
CA THR A 417 -6.09 2.46 15.30
C THR A 417 -4.63 2.83 15.61
N PRO A 418 -3.90 3.48 14.69
CA PRO A 418 -2.55 3.92 14.97
C PRO A 418 -2.53 4.92 16.13
N ALA A 419 -1.38 5.10 16.77
CA ALA A 419 -1.19 6.11 17.80
C ALA A 419 -1.17 7.52 17.17
N ILE A 420 -2.35 8.04 16.86
CA ILE A 420 -2.61 9.36 16.30
C ILE A 420 -3.97 9.87 16.77
N ASP A 421 -4.06 11.17 17.01
CA ASP A 421 -5.32 11.84 17.31
C ASP A 421 -5.33 13.27 16.75
N VAL A 422 -6.52 13.82 16.51
CA VAL A 422 -6.69 15.12 15.89
C VAL A 422 -7.93 15.84 16.41
N VAL A 423 -7.76 17.12 16.72
CA VAL A 423 -8.83 18.01 17.17
C VAL A 423 -8.93 19.23 16.26
N ARG A 424 -10.11 19.84 16.23
CA ARG A 424 -10.37 21.09 15.52
C ARG A 424 -10.68 22.19 16.53
N ILE A 425 -9.96 23.30 16.42
CA ILE A 425 -10.07 24.45 17.31
C ILE A 425 -10.43 25.66 16.47
N GLN A 426 -11.45 26.42 16.86
CA GLN A 426 -11.77 27.67 16.20
C GLN A 426 -10.89 28.80 16.73
N VAL A 427 -10.17 29.48 15.85
CA VAL A 427 -9.37 30.67 16.17
C VAL A 427 -10.16 31.91 15.73
N ASN A 428 -10.46 32.80 16.68
CA ASN A 428 -11.23 34.02 16.46
C ASN A 428 -10.34 35.25 16.24
#